data_AF-Q72I87-F1
#
_entry.id   AF-Q72I87-F1
#
_cell.length_a   1.000
_cell.length_b   1.000
_cell.length_c   1.000
_cell.angle_alpha   90.00
_cell.angle_beta   90.00
_cell.angle_gamma   90.00
#
_symmetry.space_group_name_H-M   'P 1'
#
loop_
_entity.id
_entity.type
_entity.pdbx_description
1 polymer ?
#
loop_
_entity_poly.entity_id
_entity_poly.type
_entity_poly.pdbx_seq_one_letter_code
_entity_poly.pdbx_strand_id
1 'polypeptide(L)'
;MKPVERNPFLPLLAFALLVLLSVLSFMGYLLAARRLQAPPPAEVLTVLTPEGPHTLRGRVARTPEAWRRGLGLREEGLEALLYLFPEATDAPFSAEGYRFPVVVAFLDGTLRVLQVKRLSPGEVYAPGTAYRGVLEVREGLLSLAPGDQVVPWAPPTRTGPPKSSPRQPGEGNGEKGD
;
A
#
# COMPACT_ATOMS: atom_id res chain seq x y z
N MET A 1 54.39 20.54 -48.32
CA MET A 1 53.25 20.19 -47.46
C MET A 1 52.85 18.75 -47.76
N LYS A 2 52.95 17.82 -46.79
CA LYS A 2 52.49 16.44 -47.01
C LYS A 2 50.95 16.44 -47.02
N PRO A 3 50.29 15.80 -48.01
CA PRO A 3 48.84 15.67 -47.99
C PRO A 3 48.44 14.84 -46.77
N VAL A 4 47.54 15.38 -45.95
CA VAL A 4 46.90 14.64 -44.87
C VAL A 4 46.02 13.56 -45.51
N GLU A 5 46.40 12.30 -45.35
CA GLU A 5 45.52 11.16 -45.66
C GLU A 5 44.31 11.23 -44.72
N ARG A 6 43.14 11.57 -45.29
CA ARG A 6 41.87 11.50 -44.56
C ARG A 6 41.46 10.04 -44.48
N ASN A 7 41.57 9.44 -43.28
CA ASN A 7 41.10 8.09 -43.02
C ASN A 7 39.57 8.01 -43.24
N PRO A 8 39.08 7.30 -44.29
CA PRO A 8 37.66 7.25 -44.63
C PRO A 8 36.83 6.49 -43.58
N PHE A 9 37.47 5.74 -42.68
CA PHE A 9 36.81 5.02 -41.60
C PHE A 9 36.43 5.89 -40.41
N LEU A 10 37.07 7.06 -40.25
CA LEU A 10 36.79 7.99 -39.16
C LEU A 10 35.34 8.53 -39.16
N PRO A 11 34.77 9.01 -40.29
CA PRO A 11 33.37 9.45 -40.32
C PRO A 11 32.38 8.29 -40.14
N LEU A 12 32.71 7.09 -40.61
CA LEU A 12 31.89 5.89 -40.41
C LEU A 12 31.85 5.49 -38.93
N LEU A 13 33.01 5.52 -38.27
CA LEU A 13 33.13 5.27 -36.83
C LEU A 13 32.40 6.33 -36.01
N ALA A 14 32.52 7.59 -36.38
CA ALA A 14 31.80 8.69 -35.73
C ALA A 14 30.28 8.54 -35.91
N PHE A 15 29.81 8.19 -37.10
CA PHE A 15 28.39 7.92 -37.35
C PHE A 15 27.90 6.71 -36.54
N ALA A 16 28.65 5.61 -36.52
CA ALA A 16 28.31 4.43 -35.73
C ALA A 16 28.25 4.75 -34.22
N LEU A 17 29.18 5.57 -33.72
CA LEU A 17 29.18 6.04 -32.34
C LEU A 17 27.94 6.90 -32.03
N LEU A 18 27.57 7.82 -32.93
CA LEU A 18 26.36 8.64 -32.77
C LEU A 18 25.09 7.78 -32.73
N VAL A 19 24.99 6.77 -33.61
CA VAL A 19 23.87 5.81 -33.61
C VAL A 19 23.83 5.05 -32.28
N LEU A 20 24.98 4.54 -31.81
CA LEU A 20 25.08 3.83 -30.54
C LEU A 20 24.63 4.70 -29.36
N LEU A 21 25.13 5.94 -29.28
CA LEU A 21 24.76 6.90 -28.23
C LEU A 21 23.26 7.24 -28.29
N SER A 22 22.68 7.39 -29.48
CA SER A 22 21.25 7.61 -29.66
C SER A 22 20.43 6.42 -29.16
N VAL A 23 20.84 5.20 -29.47
CA VAL A 23 20.15 3.98 -28.99
C VAL A 23 20.25 3.87 -27.47
N LEU A 24 21.43 4.10 -26.89
CA LEU A 24 21.61 4.09 -25.44
C LEU A 24 20.76 5.16 -24.74
N SER A 25 20.71 6.37 -25.29
CA SER A 25 19.89 7.47 -24.77
C SER A 25 18.40 7.13 -24.83
N PHE A 26 17.93 6.62 -25.97
CA PHE A 26 16.54 6.20 -26.13
C PHE A 26 16.17 5.04 -25.20
N MET A 27 17.05 4.05 -25.06
CA MET A 27 16.88 2.95 -24.12
C MET A 27 16.81 3.46 -22.68
N GLY A 28 17.71 4.36 -22.30
CA GLY A 28 17.70 5.02 -20.98
C GLY A 28 16.40 5.78 -20.71
N TYR A 29 15.90 6.50 -21.71
CA TYR A 29 14.61 7.18 -21.65
C TYR A 29 13.45 6.20 -21.44
N LEU A 30 13.40 5.10 -22.19
CA LEU A 30 12.37 4.08 -22.03
C LEU A 30 12.40 3.41 -20.65
N LEU A 31 13.59 3.11 -20.11
CA LEU A 31 13.73 2.57 -18.77
C LEU A 31 13.27 3.57 -17.70
N ALA A 32 13.64 4.84 -17.84
CA ALA A 32 13.20 5.90 -16.92
C ALA A 32 11.67 6.08 -16.96
N ALA A 33 11.09 6.11 -18.16
CA ALA A 33 9.64 6.18 -18.35
C ALA A 33 8.91 5.00 -17.69
N ARG A 34 9.46 3.78 -17.77
CA ARG A 34 8.90 2.61 -17.07
C ARG A 34 8.98 2.72 -15.54
N ARG A 35 10.06 3.29 -15.00
CA ARG A 35 10.19 3.49 -13.54
C ARG A 35 9.17 4.48 -13.00
N LEU A 36 8.84 5.52 -13.76
CA LEU A 36 7.81 6.49 -13.38
C LEU A 36 6.39 5.90 -13.42
N GLN A 37 6.18 4.83 -14.18
CA GLN A 37 4.91 4.10 -14.25
C GLN A 37 4.79 2.99 -13.20
N ALA A 38 5.82 2.76 -12.39
CA ALA A 38 5.76 1.76 -11.33
C ALA A 38 4.63 2.13 -10.35
N PRO A 39 3.74 1.19 -10.01
CA PRO A 39 2.71 1.43 -9.00
C PRO A 39 3.38 1.86 -7.68
N PRO A 40 2.77 2.79 -6.92
CA PRO A 40 3.32 3.20 -5.63
C PRO A 40 3.57 1.98 -4.72
N PRO A 41 4.62 1.99 -3.88
CA PRO A 41 4.93 0.86 -3.02
C PRO A 41 3.75 0.48 -2.12
N ALA A 42 3.67 -0.78 -1.72
CA ALA A 42 2.67 -1.22 -0.75
C ALA A 42 2.90 -0.51 0.59
N GLU A 43 1.81 -0.05 1.20
CA GLU A 43 1.78 0.60 2.51
C GLU A 43 1.28 -0.40 3.57
N VAL A 44 1.59 -0.14 4.84
CA VAL A 44 1.06 -0.94 5.96
C VAL A 44 -0.25 -0.31 6.43
N LEU A 45 -1.33 -1.08 6.35
CA LEU A 45 -2.64 -0.74 6.90
C LEU A 45 -2.81 -1.47 8.22
N THR A 46 -3.28 -0.79 9.27
CA THR A 46 -3.60 -1.44 10.54
C THR A 46 -5.12 -1.48 10.72
N VAL A 47 -5.65 -2.64 11.05
CA VAL A 47 -7.05 -2.83 11.47
C VAL A 47 -7.05 -3.10 12.97
N LEU A 48 -7.73 -2.26 13.73
CA LEU A 48 -7.93 -2.47 15.17
C LEU A 48 -9.22 -3.25 15.34
N THR A 49 -9.10 -4.47 15.84
CA THR A 49 -10.22 -5.36 16.19
C THR A 49 -10.28 -5.50 17.72
N PRO A 50 -11.35 -6.10 18.27
CA PRO A 50 -11.41 -6.45 19.70
C PRO A 50 -10.29 -7.42 20.15
N GLU A 51 -9.76 -8.22 19.21
CA GLU A 51 -8.69 -9.19 19.47
C GLU A 51 -7.29 -8.54 19.45
N GLY A 52 -7.16 -7.39 18.79
CA GLY A 52 -5.94 -6.59 18.76
C GLY A 52 -5.71 -5.88 17.43
N PRO A 53 -4.56 -5.20 17.28
CA PRO A 53 -4.16 -4.62 16.01
C PRO A 53 -3.65 -5.69 15.03
N HIS A 54 -4.18 -5.69 13.80
CA HIS A 54 -3.72 -6.52 12.70
C HIS A 54 -3.14 -5.65 11.58
N THR A 55 -1.90 -5.91 11.19
CA THR A 55 -1.23 -5.22 10.09
C THR A 55 -1.42 -5.98 8.78
N LEU A 56 -1.85 -5.28 7.74
CA LEU A 56 -2.04 -5.80 6.40
C LEU A 56 -1.14 -5.03 5.42
N ARG A 57 -0.51 -5.76 4.50
CA ARG A 57 0.21 -5.15 3.39
C ARG A 57 -0.80 -4.70 2.32
N GLY A 58 -1.06 -3.41 2.25
CA GLY A 58 -2.07 -2.88 1.35
C GLY A 58 -1.66 -1.64 0.59
N ARG A 59 -2.65 -0.90 0.10
CA ARG A 59 -2.45 0.42 -0.50
C ARG A 59 -3.68 1.28 -0.22
N VAL A 60 -3.46 2.60 -0.16
CA VAL A 60 -4.54 3.58 -0.10
C VAL A 60 -4.82 4.12 -1.51
N ALA A 61 -6.06 3.97 -1.98
CA ALA A 61 -6.56 4.49 -3.24
C ALA A 61 -7.44 5.73 -2.98
N ARG A 62 -6.94 6.91 -3.38
CA ARG A 62 -7.62 8.21 -3.17
C ARG A 62 -8.15 8.84 -4.45
N THR A 63 -7.83 8.29 -5.62
CA THR A 63 -8.21 8.85 -6.91
C THR A 63 -9.08 7.87 -7.69
N PRO A 64 -9.96 8.36 -8.59
CA PRO A 64 -10.75 7.50 -9.49
C PRO A 64 -9.90 6.51 -10.28
N GLU A 65 -8.70 6.91 -10.72
CA GLU A 65 -7.75 6.05 -11.42
C GLU A 65 -7.27 4.90 -10.53
N ALA A 66 -7.05 5.17 -9.24
CA ALA A 66 -6.61 4.17 -8.27
C ALA A 66 -7.74 3.21 -7.87
N TRP A 67 -9.00 3.68 -7.84
CA TRP A 67 -10.18 2.86 -7.57
C TRP A 67 -10.51 1.90 -8.71
N ARG A 68 -10.28 2.31 -9.98
CA ARG A 68 -10.54 1.48 -11.17
C ARG A 68 -9.76 0.17 -11.20
N ARG A 69 -8.69 0.03 -10.40
CA ARG A 69 -7.96 -1.23 -10.22
C ARG A 69 -8.18 -1.76 -8.82
N GLY A 70 -9.26 -2.51 -8.65
CA GLY A 70 -9.56 -3.17 -7.39
C GLY A 70 -8.64 -4.33 -7.05
N LEU A 71 -8.72 -4.83 -5.82
CA LEU A 71 -7.82 -5.89 -5.33
C LEU A 71 -7.91 -7.15 -6.20
N GLY A 72 -9.13 -7.51 -6.65
CA GLY A 72 -9.40 -8.66 -7.52
C GLY A 72 -8.86 -8.55 -8.95
N LEU A 73 -8.45 -7.36 -9.37
CA LEU A 73 -7.86 -7.07 -10.70
C LEU A 73 -6.33 -6.96 -10.66
N ARG A 74 -5.73 -6.91 -9.46
CA ARG A 74 -4.30 -6.74 -9.27
C ARG A 74 -3.60 -8.09 -9.22
N GLU A 75 -2.49 -8.20 -9.94
CA GLU A 75 -1.55 -9.32 -9.83
C GLU A 75 -0.53 -9.12 -8.69
N GLU A 76 -0.60 -7.96 -8.04
CA GLU A 76 0.23 -7.62 -6.89
C GLU A 76 -0.18 -8.48 -5.67
N GLY A 77 0.80 -9.01 -4.93
CA GLY A 77 0.59 -9.73 -3.67
C GLY A 77 0.14 -8.84 -2.50
N LEU A 78 -0.76 -7.90 -2.76
CA LEU A 78 -1.43 -7.10 -1.74
C LEU A 78 -2.44 -7.96 -0.99
N GLU A 79 -2.50 -7.73 0.32
CA GLU A 79 -3.45 -8.34 1.24
C GLU A 79 -4.72 -7.49 1.35
N ALA A 80 -4.59 -6.18 1.20
CA ALA A 80 -5.68 -5.23 1.34
C ALA A 80 -5.61 -4.03 0.39
N LEU A 81 -6.77 -3.41 0.12
CA LEU A 81 -6.88 -2.17 -0.63
C LEU A 81 -7.90 -1.26 0.05
N LEU A 82 -7.47 -0.07 0.46
CA LEU A 82 -8.32 0.92 1.12
C LEU A 82 -8.70 2.02 0.13
N TYR A 83 -9.98 2.11 -0.20
CA TYR A 83 -10.58 3.15 -1.01
C TYR A 83 -11.03 4.27 -0.10
N LEU A 84 -10.61 5.50 -0.40
CA LEU A 84 -11.07 6.71 0.29
C LEU A 84 -11.78 7.60 -0.71
N PHE A 85 -13.06 7.87 -0.47
CA PHE A 85 -13.86 8.75 -1.30
C PHE A 85 -13.80 10.18 -0.76
N PRO A 86 -13.71 11.20 -1.63
CA PRO A 86 -13.66 12.61 -1.21
C PRO A 86 -14.96 13.03 -0.51
N GLU A 87 -16.09 12.47 -0.94
CA GLU A 87 -17.42 12.71 -0.41
C GLU A 87 -18.06 11.39 0.02
N ALA A 88 -19.04 11.47 0.93
CA ALA A 88 -19.82 10.29 1.29
C ALA A 88 -20.68 9.85 0.09
N THR A 89 -20.80 8.56 -0.09
CA THR A 89 -21.55 7.95 -1.19
C THR A 89 -22.39 6.78 -0.67
N ASP A 90 -23.52 6.52 -1.31
CA ASP A 90 -24.37 5.35 -1.10
C ASP A 90 -24.38 4.44 -2.34
N ALA A 91 -23.48 4.70 -3.29
CA ALA A 91 -23.39 3.97 -4.54
C ALA A 91 -23.14 2.46 -4.29
N PRO A 92 -23.66 1.57 -5.16
CA PRO A 92 -23.33 0.16 -5.10
C PRO A 92 -21.83 -0.07 -5.36
N PHE A 93 -21.25 -1.03 -4.63
CA PHE A 93 -19.92 -1.53 -4.88
C PHE A 93 -19.98 -2.72 -5.85
N SER A 94 -19.17 -2.70 -6.91
CA SER A 94 -19.13 -3.75 -7.93
C SER A 94 -17.82 -4.53 -7.85
N ALA A 95 -17.93 -5.85 -7.78
CA ALA A 95 -16.81 -6.80 -7.94
C ALA A 95 -16.68 -7.28 -9.39
N GLU A 96 -17.14 -6.49 -10.37
CA GLU A 96 -17.00 -6.80 -11.78
C GLU A 96 -15.52 -6.91 -12.20
N GLY A 97 -15.20 -7.97 -12.95
CA GLY A 97 -13.85 -8.27 -13.40
C GLY A 97 -12.94 -8.92 -12.35
N TYR A 98 -13.41 -9.15 -11.11
CA TYR A 98 -12.58 -9.75 -10.08
C TYR A 98 -12.26 -11.20 -10.41
N ARG A 99 -11.03 -11.63 -10.10
CA ARG A 99 -10.59 -13.02 -10.36
C ARG A 99 -10.84 -13.96 -9.18
N PHE A 100 -11.13 -13.43 -8.00
CA PHE A 100 -11.33 -14.18 -6.77
C PHE A 100 -12.28 -13.43 -5.82
N PRO A 101 -12.96 -14.13 -4.89
CA PRO A 101 -13.80 -13.49 -3.88
C PRO A 101 -13.01 -12.59 -2.93
N VAL A 102 -13.65 -11.52 -2.46
CA VAL A 102 -13.06 -10.58 -1.50
C VAL A 102 -14.03 -10.33 -0.34
N VAL A 103 -13.47 -9.93 0.79
CA VAL A 103 -14.22 -9.35 1.91
C VAL A 103 -14.14 -7.84 1.78
N VAL A 104 -15.30 -7.19 1.75
CA VAL A 104 -15.46 -5.74 1.59
C VAL A 104 -16.06 -5.18 2.87
N ALA A 105 -15.35 -4.25 3.50
CA ALA A 105 -15.83 -3.49 4.65
C ALA A 105 -16.12 -2.04 4.25
N PHE A 106 -17.36 -1.61 4.39
CA PHE A 106 -17.79 -0.23 4.17
C PHE A 106 -17.48 0.60 5.41
N LEU A 107 -16.88 1.77 5.22
CA LEU A 107 -16.31 2.60 6.28
C LEU A 107 -16.98 3.96 6.38
N ASP A 108 -17.14 4.47 7.60
CA ASP A 108 -17.59 5.84 7.83
C ASP A 108 -16.47 6.89 7.61
N GLY A 109 -16.77 8.17 7.87
CA GLY A 109 -15.81 9.26 7.72
C GLY A 109 -14.62 9.24 8.70
N THR A 110 -14.70 8.42 9.74
CA THR A 110 -13.62 8.17 10.70
C THR A 110 -12.87 6.88 10.41
N LEU A 111 -13.21 6.17 9.33
CA LEU A 111 -12.68 4.86 8.95
C LEU A 111 -13.08 3.71 9.88
N ARG A 112 -14.22 3.83 10.55
CA ARG A 112 -14.83 2.75 11.31
C ARG A 112 -15.72 1.90 10.41
N VAL A 113 -15.66 0.58 10.58
CA VAL A 113 -16.44 -0.37 9.79
C VAL A 113 -17.92 -0.23 10.14
N LEU A 114 -18.72 0.10 9.14
CA LEU A 114 -20.18 0.13 9.22
C LEU A 114 -20.78 -1.24 8.92
N GLN A 115 -20.26 -1.90 7.88
CA GLN A 115 -20.79 -3.16 7.40
C GLN A 115 -19.70 -3.96 6.69
N VAL A 116 -19.78 -5.29 6.80
CA VAL A 116 -18.89 -6.23 6.11
C VAL A 116 -19.70 -7.14 5.20
N LYS A 117 -19.20 -7.36 3.99
CA LYS A 117 -19.82 -8.24 2.99
C LYS A 117 -18.75 -9.00 2.23
N ARG A 118 -18.93 -10.32 2.13
CA ARG A 118 -18.20 -11.13 1.15
C ARG A 118 -18.83 -10.94 -0.23
N LEU A 119 -18.02 -10.61 -1.23
CA LEU A 119 -18.44 -10.49 -2.62
C LEU A 119 -17.75 -11.53 -3.49
N SER A 120 -18.52 -12.23 -4.29
CA SER A 120 -18.00 -13.10 -5.35
C SER A 120 -17.72 -12.26 -6.62
N PRO A 121 -16.84 -12.74 -7.53
CA PRO A 121 -16.66 -12.13 -8.84
C PRO A 121 -17.97 -11.83 -9.57
N GLY A 122 -18.12 -10.60 -10.05
CA GLY A 122 -19.32 -10.15 -10.79
C GLY A 122 -20.51 -9.75 -9.92
N GLU A 123 -20.42 -9.86 -8.60
CA GLU A 123 -21.48 -9.38 -7.71
C GLU A 123 -21.47 -7.86 -7.56
N VAL A 124 -22.67 -7.29 -7.40
CA VAL A 124 -22.88 -5.88 -7.07
C VAL A 124 -23.64 -5.81 -5.76
N TYR A 125 -23.18 -4.96 -4.84
CA TYR A 125 -23.78 -4.84 -3.52
C TYR A 125 -23.97 -3.38 -3.11
N ALA A 126 -25.20 -3.03 -2.74
CA ALA A 126 -25.54 -1.74 -2.15
C ALA A 126 -25.65 -1.89 -0.63
N PRO A 127 -24.86 -1.13 0.17
CA PRO A 127 -24.88 -1.24 1.63
C PRO A 127 -26.13 -0.61 2.27
N GLY A 128 -26.90 0.19 1.53
CA GLY A 128 -28.08 0.88 2.06
C GLY A 128 -27.76 1.96 3.11
N THR A 129 -26.50 2.35 3.22
CA THR A 129 -26.01 3.44 4.08
C THR A 129 -24.90 4.21 3.37
N ALA A 130 -24.76 5.49 3.70
CA ALA A 130 -23.68 6.30 3.17
C ALA A 130 -22.34 5.91 3.82
N TYR A 131 -21.30 5.79 3.00
CA TYR A 131 -19.95 5.44 3.42
C TYR A 131 -18.93 6.39 2.79
N ARG A 132 -17.76 6.54 3.45
CA ARG A 132 -16.64 7.38 2.98
C ARG A 132 -15.42 6.57 2.56
N GLY A 133 -15.42 5.26 2.81
CA GLY A 133 -14.36 4.39 2.34
C GLY A 133 -14.79 2.94 2.23
N VAL A 134 -13.94 2.16 1.59
CA VAL A 134 -14.08 0.71 1.47
C VAL A 134 -12.73 0.08 1.75
N LEU A 135 -12.68 -0.90 2.64
CA LEU A 135 -11.53 -1.78 2.81
C LEU A 135 -11.83 -3.11 2.12
N GLU A 136 -11.04 -3.46 1.12
CA GLU A 136 -11.02 -4.80 0.54
C GLU A 136 -9.92 -5.62 1.18
N VAL A 137 -10.23 -6.85 1.54
CA VAL A 137 -9.27 -7.84 2.06
C VAL A 137 -9.48 -9.17 1.35
N ARG A 138 -8.41 -9.92 1.12
CA ARG A 138 -8.55 -11.30 0.64
C ARG A 138 -9.29 -12.15 1.67
N GLU A 139 -10.12 -13.06 1.17
CA GLU A 139 -10.82 -14.02 2.01
C GLU A 139 -9.83 -14.85 2.86
N GLY A 140 -10.17 -15.06 4.13
CA GLY A 140 -9.37 -15.87 5.06
C GLY A 140 -8.19 -15.16 5.73
N LEU A 141 -7.85 -13.91 5.38
CA LEU A 141 -6.75 -13.19 6.01
C LEU A 141 -7.12 -12.55 7.35
N LEU A 142 -8.32 -11.98 7.45
CA LEU A 142 -8.77 -11.25 8.63
C LEU A 142 -10.29 -11.35 8.75
N SER A 143 -10.77 -11.63 9.96
CA SER A 143 -12.19 -11.54 10.28
C SER A 143 -12.53 -10.09 10.62
N LEU A 144 -13.31 -9.44 9.77
CA LEU A 144 -13.76 -8.06 9.97
C LEU A 144 -15.18 -8.04 10.53
N ALA A 145 -15.45 -7.11 11.45
CA ALA A 145 -16.75 -6.88 12.03
C ALA A 145 -17.13 -5.38 12.03
N PRO A 146 -18.43 -5.05 12.02
CA PRO A 146 -18.89 -3.70 12.31
C PRO A 146 -18.30 -3.18 13.62
N GLY A 147 -17.78 -1.95 13.58
CA GLY A 147 -17.12 -1.29 14.71
C GLY A 147 -15.60 -1.41 14.73
N ASP A 148 -14.99 -2.26 13.91
CA ASP A 148 -13.54 -2.28 13.73
C ASP A 148 -13.04 -0.95 13.17
N GLN A 149 -11.78 -0.60 13.44
CA GLN A 149 -11.20 0.67 13.04
C GLN A 149 -10.04 0.45 12.06
N VAL A 150 -10.11 1.08 10.89
CA VAL A 150 -9.01 1.06 9.91
C VAL A 150 -8.13 2.29 10.10
N VAL A 151 -6.81 2.08 10.13
CA VAL A 151 -5.81 3.14 10.27
C VAL A 151 -4.83 3.03 9.09
N PRO A 152 -4.79 4.03 8.19
CA PRO A 152 -3.93 4.02 6.99
C PRO A 152 -2.45 4.31 7.29
N TRP A 153 -2.03 4.23 8.54
CA TRP A 153 -0.66 4.42 9.01
C TRP A 153 -0.45 3.56 10.25
N ALA A 154 0.59 2.73 10.26
CA ALA A 154 0.98 2.04 11.48
C ALA A 154 1.54 3.08 12.48
N PRO A 155 0.93 3.31 13.66
CA PRO A 155 1.64 4.00 14.72
C PRO A 155 2.94 3.21 15.02
N PRO A 156 4.07 3.87 15.33
CA PRO A 156 5.27 3.15 15.70
C PRO A 156 4.93 2.21 16.86
N THR A 157 5.05 0.92 16.63
CA THR A 157 4.86 -0.10 17.65
C THR A 157 5.78 0.28 18.80
N ARG A 158 5.24 0.51 19.99
CA ARG A 158 6.06 0.75 21.19
C ARG A 158 6.69 -0.57 21.63
N THR A 159 7.53 -1.16 20.80
CA THR A 159 8.45 -2.24 21.17
C THR A 159 9.67 -1.61 21.82
N GLY A 160 9.48 -1.09 23.04
CA GLY A 160 10.56 -0.88 23.98
C GLY A 160 10.24 -1.71 25.22
N PRO A 161 11.19 -2.48 25.79
CA PRO A 161 10.95 -3.14 27.06
C PRO A 161 10.58 -2.08 28.11
N PRO A 162 9.77 -2.42 29.12
CA PRO A 162 9.41 -1.46 30.16
C PRO A 162 10.70 -0.90 30.76
N LYS A 163 10.85 0.43 30.75
CA LYS A 163 11.87 1.10 31.56
C LYS A 163 11.65 0.62 32.99
N SER A 164 12.51 -0.26 33.46
CA SER A 164 12.60 -0.63 34.86
C SER A 164 12.77 0.65 35.65
N SER A 165 11.73 1.03 36.39
CA SER A 165 11.79 2.13 37.35
C SER A 165 12.95 1.86 38.30
N PRO A 166 13.88 2.81 38.54
CA PRO A 166 14.90 2.62 39.55
C PRO A 166 14.21 2.46 40.91
N ARG A 167 14.37 1.28 41.52
CA ARG A 167 13.98 1.05 42.91
C ARG A 167 14.77 2.04 43.78
N GLN A 168 14.08 3.00 44.39
CA GLN A 168 14.65 3.79 45.49
C GLN A 168 15.17 2.81 46.55
N PRO A 169 16.42 2.93 47.03
CA PRO A 169 16.86 2.21 48.21
C PRO A 169 16.15 2.84 49.41
N GLY A 170 15.16 2.10 49.94
CA GLY A 170 14.57 2.36 51.24
C GLY A 170 15.57 2.05 52.34
N GLU A 171 15.52 2.91 53.35
CA GLU A 171 16.15 2.81 54.66
C GLU A 171 15.89 1.47 55.37
N GLY A 172 16.83 1.11 56.25
CA GLY A 172 16.72 0.02 57.23
C GLY A 172 17.95 -0.89 57.17
N ASN A 173 18.64 -1.25 58.25
CA ASN A 173 18.40 -1.03 59.66
C ASN A 173 19.74 -1.23 60.36
N GLY A 174 20.11 -0.33 61.28
CA GLY A 174 21.22 -0.54 62.18
C GLY A 174 20.74 -1.39 63.35
N GLU A 175 21.17 -2.64 63.43
CA GLU A 175 21.08 -3.41 64.67
C GLU A 175 22.31 -4.30 64.77
N LYS A 176 23.24 -3.87 65.63
CA LYS A 176 24.43 -4.62 66.00
C LYS A 176 24.24 -5.07 67.45
N GLY A 177 23.92 -6.34 67.62
CA GLY A 177 24.00 -7.05 68.89
C GLY A 177 25.29 -7.87 68.96
N ASP A 178 25.84 -7.91 70.17
CA ASP A 178 27.02 -8.63 70.69
C ASP A 178 28.42 -8.00 70.46
#